data_AF-A0A2J0LPL9-F1
#
_entry.id   AF-A0A2J0LPL9-F1
#
_cell.length_a   1.000
_cell.length_b   1.000
_cell.length_c   1.000
_cell.angle_alpha   90.00
_cell.angle_beta   90.00
_cell.angle_gamma   90.00
#
_symmetry.space_group_name_H-M   'P 1'
#
loop_
_entity.id
_entity.type
_entity.pdbx_description
1 polymer ?
#
loop_
_entity_poly.entity_id
_entity_poly.type
_entity_poly.pdbx_seq_one_letter_code
_entity_poly.pdbx_strand_id
1 'polypeptide(L)'
;MRFNKKGVVLFIVLGTLLVVANLTIVILSLILSHARLTLHQTSRIQAYYAAQAGMNYALEKLRTEDTNWIPFPDTSPNTRTRTLCRSGCDVNEPDLPNSIQQVAIVIEAAGTGISSTRRLKATTTYTYTP
;
A
#
# COMPACT_ATOMS: atom_id res chain seq x y z
N MET A 1 20.59 -15.57 -63.21
CA MET A 1 19.71 -14.72 -62.37
C MET A 1 20.52 -13.56 -61.81
N ARG A 2 20.45 -12.36 -62.42
CA ARG A 2 21.06 -11.16 -61.82
C ARG A 2 20.16 -10.70 -60.69
N PHE A 3 20.53 -11.01 -59.45
CA PHE A 3 19.83 -10.47 -58.28
C PHE A 3 19.92 -8.94 -58.33
N ASN A 4 18.78 -8.27 -58.46
CA ASN A 4 18.71 -6.83 -58.35
C ASN A 4 19.14 -6.45 -56.93
N LYS A 5 20.36 -5.92 -56.79
CA LYS A 5 20.98 -5.56 -55.49
C LYS A 5 20.05 -4.72 -54.61
N LYS A 6 19.21 -3.88 -55.22
CA LYS A 6 18.20 -3.05 -54.55
C LYS A 6 17.10 -3.88 -53.84
N GLY A 7 16.67 -4.99 -54.44
CA GLY A 7 15.66 -5.87 -53.84
C GLY A 7 16.17 -6.63 -52.63
N VAL A 8 17.44 -7.07 -52.67
CA VAL A 8 18.09 -7.75 -51.54
C VAL A 8 18.24 -6.82 -50.34
N VAL A 9 18.66 -5.57 -50.58
CA VAL A 9 18.76 -4.55 -49.52
C VAL A 9 17.40 -4.26 -48.88
N LEU A 10 16.33 -4.16 -49.68
CA LEU A 10 14.98 -3.94 -49.15
C LEU A 10 14.50 -5.10 -48.27
N PHE A 11 14.83 -6.35 -48.64
CA PHE A 11 14.51 -7.53 -47.84
C PHE A 11 15.26 -7.56 -46.51
N ILE A 12 16.53 -7.15 -46.51
CA ILE A 12 17.35 -7.05 -45.29
C ILE A 12 16.74 -6.01 -44.34
N VAL A 13 16.37 -4.83 -44.85
CA VAL A 13 15.74 -3.77 -44.03
C VAL A 13 14.39 -4.21 -43.49
N LEU A 14 13.58 -4.90 -44.29
CA LEU A 14 12.30 -5.42 -43.84
C LEU A 14 12.48 -6.48 -42.73
N GLY A 15 13.46 -7.36 -42.88
CA GLY A 15 13.81 -8.36 -41.87
C GLY A 15 14.25 -7.73 -40.56
N THR A 16 15.12 -6.71 -40.59
CA THR A 16 15.56 -6.02 -39.38
C THR A 16 14.42 -5.30 -38.68
N LEU A 17 13.51 -4.64 -39.42
CA LEU A 17 12.32 -4.03 -38.85
C LEU A 17 11.41 -5.03 -38.15
N LEU A 18 11.23 -6.22 -38.73
CA LEU A 18 10.44 -7.29 -38.14
C LEU A 18 11.04 -7.79 -36.83
N VAL A 19 12.37 -7.95 -36.77
CA VAL A 19 13.08 -8.34 -35.55
C VAL A 19 12.91 -7.29 -34.46
N VAL A 20 13.10 -6.00 -34.80
CA VAL A 20 12.96 -4.90 -33.84
C VAL A 20 11.53 -4.80 -33.30
N ALA A 21 10.52 -4.98 -34.15
CA ALA A 21 9.11 -4.96 -33.74
C ALA A 21 8.80 -6.08 -32.72
N ASN A 22 9.24 -7.32 -33.00
CA ASN A 22 9.05 -8.44 -32.06
C ASN A 22 9.75 -8.19 -30.72
N LEU A 23 10.98 -7.65 -30.76
CA LEU A 23 11.74 -7.33 -29.56
C LEU A 23 11.04 -6.26 -28.72
N THR A 24 10.42 -5.29 -29.38
CA THR A 24 9.67 -4.21 -28.71
C THR A 24 8.42 -4.74 -28.00
N ILE A 25 7.71 -5.70 -28.60
CA ILE A 25 6.54 -6.35 -27.98
C ILE A 25 6.94 -7.08 -26.69
N VAL A 26 8.06 -7.80 -26.71
CA VAL A 26 8.58 -8.52 -25.54
C VAL A 26 9.02 -7.55 -24.43
N ILE A 27 9.70 -6.46 -24.79
CA ILE A 27 10.10 -5.45 -23.79
C ILE A 27 8.86 -4.82 -23.16
N LEU A 28 7.83 -4.51 -23.95
CA LEU A 28 6.61 -3.90 -23.44
C LEU A 28 5.88 -4.82 -22.45
N SER A 29 5.80 -6.13 -22.75
CA SER A 29 5.15 -7.09 -21.85
C SER A 29 5.91 -7.28 -20.53
N LEU A 30 7.24 -7.23 -20.57
CA LEU A 30 8.09 -7.24 -19.38
C LEU A 30 7.87 -5.99 -18.52
N ILE A 31 7.90 -4.80 -19.12
CA ILE A 31 7.70 -3.54 -18.39
C ILE A 31 6.32 -3.50 -17.71
N LEU A 32 5.26 -3.91 -18.41
CA LEU A 32 3.91 -3.98 -17.83
C LEU A 32 3.85 -4.91 -16.62
N SER A 33 4.51 -6.06 -16.71
CA SER A 33 4.59 -7.02 -15.60
C SER A 33 5.34 -6.44 -14.39
N HIS A 34 6.48 -5.76 -14.63
CA HIS A 34 7.26 -5.10 -13.59
C HIS A 34 6.54 -3.91 -12.96
N ALA A 35 5.81 -3.12 -13.75
CA ALA A 35 5.01 -2.00 -13.27
C ALA A 35 3.93 -2.49 -12.29
N ARG A 36 3.22 -3.55 -12.66
CA ARG A 36 2.18 -4.16 -11.83
C ARG A 36 2.72 -4.66 -10.49
N LEU A 37 3.86 -5.36 -10.53
CA LEU A 37 4.52 -5.88 -9.34
C LEU A 37 4.98 -4.73 -8.43
N THR A 38 5.62 -3.72 -9.01
CA THR A 38 6.13 -2.56 -8.26
C THR A 38 4.98 -1.83 -7.56
N LEU A 39 3.87 -1.58 -8.26
CA LEU A 39 2.69 -0.94 -7.68
C LEU A 39 2.14 -1.73 -6.48
N HIS A 40 2.12 -3.06 -6.56
CA HIS A 40 1.68 -3.89 -5.44
C HIS A 40 2.63 -3.78 -4.24
N GLN A 41 3.94 -3.81 -4.48
CA GLN A 41 4.94 -3.67 -3.41
C GLN A 41 4.90 -2.28 -2.78
N THR A 42 4.76 -1.22 -3.57
CA THR A 42 4.67 0.16 -3.06
C THR A 42 3.42 0.36 -2.20
N SER A 43 2.26 -0.18 -2.62
CA SER A 43 1.03 -0.10 -1.82
C SER A 43 1.17 -0.83 -0.48
N ARG A 44 1.86 -1.98 -0.46
CA ARG A 44 2.13 -2.71 0.79
C ARG A 44 3.05 -1.93 1.74
N ILE A 45 4.07 -1.27 1.20
CA ILE A 45 4.98 -0.43 1.98
C ILE A 45 4.25 0.80 2.53
N GLN A 46 3.42 1.45 1.71
CA GLN A 46 2.58 2.57 2.16
C GLN A 46 1.63 2.13 3.27
N ALA A 47 1.02 0.95 3.17
CA ALA A 47 0.15 0.42 4.21
C ALA A 47 0.91 0.19 5.52
N TYR A 48 2.12 -0.34 5.46
CA TYR A 48 2.97 -0.53 6.63
C TYR A 48 3.30 0.80 7.34
N TYR A 49 3.74 1.81 6.59
CA TYR A 49 4.04 3.12 7.18
C TYR A 49 2.80 3.85 7.67
N ALA A 50 1.65 3.70 7.00
CA ALA A 50 0.38 4.22 7.47
C ALA A 50 -0.05 3.57 8.80
N ALA A 51 0.16 2.26 8.95
CA ALA A 51 -0.08 1.56 10.21
C ALA A 51 0.80 2.11 11.33
N GLN A 52 2.09 2.31 11.05
CA GLN A 52 3.06 2.83 12.01
C GLN A 52 2.76 4.27 12.42
N ALA A 53 2.39 5.13 11.46
CA ALA A 53 1.93 6.49 11.74
C ALA A 53 0.67 6.48 12.62
N GLY A 54 -0.29 5.60 12.32
CA GLY A 54 -1.47 5.39 13.16
C GLY A 54 -1.11 5.01 14.59
N MET A 55 -0.22 4.02 14.78
CA MET A 55 0.23 3.64 16.13
C MET A 55 0.88 4.80 16.88
N ASN A 56 1.75 5.57 16.24
CA ASN A 56 2.39 6.74 16.86
C ASN A 56 1.36 7.79 17.24
N TYR A 57 0.37 8.06 16.38
CA TYR A 57 -0.72 8.96 16.67
C TYR A 57 -1.53 8.50 17.89
N ALA A 58 -1.88 7.21 17.94
CA ALA A 58 -2.60 6.62 19.07
C ALA A 58 -1.81 6.70 20.37
N LEU A 59 -0.50 6.43 20.31
CA LEU A 59 0.39 6.56 21.47
C LEU A 59 0.45 8.01 21.97
N GLU A 60 0.55 8.98 21.06
CA GLU A 60 0.53 10.39 21.43
C GLU A 60 -0.79 10.78 22.10
N LYS A 61 -1.92 10.33 21.56
CA LYS A 61 -3.24 10.59 22.14
C LYS A 61 -3.45 9.94 23.51
N LEU A 62 -2.89 8.74 23.70
CA LEU A 62 -2.85 8.09 25.00
C LEU A 62 -1.95 8.84 25.98
N ARG A 63 -0.81 9.37 25.52
CA ARG A 63 0.11 10.18 26.34
C ARG A 63 -0.50 11.51 26.77
N THR A 64 -1.30 12.15 25.91
CA THR A 64 -1.98 13.42 26.23
C THR A 64 -3.30 13.23 26.99
N GLU A 65 -3.62 12.00 27.40
CA GLU A 65 -4.84 11.67 28.14
C GLU A 65 -6.14 12.12 27.42
N ASP A 66 -6.20 11.94 26.09
CA ASP A 66 -7.41 12.28 25.32
C ASP A 66 -8.56 11.33 25.69
N THR A 67 -9.67 11.88 26.19
CA THR A 67 -10.85 11.12 26.65
C THR A 67 -11.48 10.24 25.56
N ASN A 68 -11.25 10.59 24.28
CA ASN A 68 -11.70 9.80 23.14
C ASN A 68 -10.84 8.56 22.89
N TRP A 69 -9.60 8.56 23.36
CA TRP A 69 -8.61 7.50 23.17
C TRP A 69 -8.39 6.64 24.41
N ILE A 70 -8.63 7.18 25.61
CA ILE A 70 -8.54 6.42 26.85
C ILE A 70 -9.69 5.40 26.94
N PRO A 71 -9.39 4.09 27.03
CA PRO A 71 -10.40 3.10 27.41
C PRO A 71 -10.82 3.30 28.88
N PHE A 72 -12.13 3.28 29.15
CA PHE A 72 -12.71 3.48 30.50
C PHE A 72 -12.09 2.56 31.56
N PRO A 73 -12.04 2.99 32.85
CA PRO A 73 -11.37 2.26 33.92
C PRO A 73 -11.91 0.83 34.10
N ASP A 74 -11.00 -0.13 33.88
CA ASP A 74 -10.75 -1.45 34.49
C ASP A 74 -11.90 -2.40 34.89
N THR A 75 -13.17 -2.13 34.55
CA THR A 75 -14.31 -2.97 34.98
C THR A 75 -14.98 -3.80 33.88
N SER A 76 -14.46 -3.82 32.66
CA SER A 76 -14.97 -4.64 31.55
C SER A 76 -13.90 -4.77 30.44
N PRO A 77 -13.89 -5.78 29.56
CA PRO A 77 -12.91 -5.87 28.47
C PRO A 77 -13.17 -4.78 27.41
N ASN A 78 -12.84 -3.53 27.77
CA ASN A 78 -13.13 -2.35 26.97
C ASN A 78 -12.07 -2.19 25.89
N THR A 79 -12.15 -3.05 24.88
CA THR A 79 -11.43 -2.86 23.63
C THR A 79 -11.99 -1.63 22.93
N ARG A 80 -11.15 -0.67 22.56
CA ARG A 80 -11.55 0.49 21.75
C ARG A 80 -10.95 0.38 20.36
N THR A 81 -11.77 0.57 19.35
CA THR A 81 -11.34 0.65 17.96
C THR A 81 -11.54 2.08 17.46
N ARG A 82 -10.51 2.64 16.83
CA ARG A 82 -10.55 3.94 16.16
C ARG A 82 -10.09 3.79 14.73
N THR A 83 -10.75 4.48 13.81
CA THR A 83 -10.48 4.40 12.39
C THR A 83 -9.92 5.73 11.89
N LEU A 84 -8.73 5.68 11.28
CA LEU A 84 -8.18 6.79 10.51
C LEU A 84 -8.43 6.54 9.04
N CYS A 85 -8.95 7.53 8.36
CA CYS A 85 -9.24 7.46 6.93
C CYS A 85 -9.22 8.87 6.36
N ARG A 86 -9.41 9.01 5.05
CA ARG A 86 -9.38 10.32 4.40
C ARG A 86 -10.56 11.21 4.78
N SER A 87 -11.75 10.63 4.89
CA SER A 87 -12.97 11.38 5.26
C SER A 87 -14.06 10.44 5.79
N GLY A 88 -14.82 10.91 6.78
CA GLY A 88 -16.02 10.24 7.28
C GLY A 88 -15.78 9.16 8.35
N CYS A 89 -14.62 9.17 9.00
CA CYS A 89 -14.24 8.23 10.08
C CYS A 89 -13.92 8.99 11.38
N ASP A 90 -13.45 8.25 12.40
CA ASP A 90 -13.13 8.82 13.72
C ASP A 90 -12.05 9.92 13.63
N VAL A 91 -11.04 9.72 12.78
CA VAL A 91 -9.98 10.69 12.52
C VAL A 91 -9.79 10.84 11.02
N ASN A 92 -10.05 12.05 10.52
CA ASN A 92 -9.87 12.36 9.11
C ASN A 92 -8.43 12.82 8.87
N GLU A 93 -7.64 11.99 8.17
CA GLU A 93 -6.32 12.35 7.66
C GLU A 93 -6.32 12.49 6.14
N PRO A 94 -6.42 13.74 5.62
CA PRO A 94 -6.50 13.98 4.18
C PRO A 94 -5.23 13.53 3.44
N ASP A 95 -4.09 13.51 4.13
CA ASP A 95 -2.77 13.18 3.59
C ASP A 95 -2.51 11.68 3.47
N LEU A 96 -3.45 10.82 3.88
CA LEU A 96 -3.34 9.38 3.67
C LEU A 96 -3.22 9.06 2.16
N PRO A 97 -2.31 8.17 1.72
CA PRO A 97 -2.18 7.81 0.31
C PRO A 97 -3.46 7.20 -0.26
N ASN A 98 -3.76 7.45 -1.55
CA ASN A 98 -4.96 6.92 -2.24
C ASN A 98 -5.09 5.39 -2.19
N SER A 99 -3.97 4.68 -2.03
CA SER A 99 -3.93 3.22 -1.92
C SER A 99 -4.50 2.71 -0.60
N ILE A 100 -4.54 3.55 0.45
CA ILE A 100 -5.01 3.21 1.79
C ILE A 100 -6.44 3.70 1.96
N GLN A 101 -7.35 2.79 2.27
CA GLN A 101 -8.74 3.14 2.54
C GLN A 101 -8.93 3.57 3.99
N GLN A 102 -8.36 2.79 4.91
CA GLN A 102 -8.48 3.04 6.35
C GLN A 102 -7.38 2.36 7.15
N VAL A 103 -7.09 2.93 8.31
CA VAL A 103 -6.21 2.39 9.36
C VAL A 103 -7.06 2.22 10.62
N ALA A 104 -7.36 0.99 10.99
CA ALA A 104 -8.06 0.66 12.24
C ALA A 104 -7.04 0.44 13.36
N ILE A 105 -7.14 1.22 14.43
CA ILE A 105 -6.34 1.09 15.63
C ILE A 105 -7.21 0.48 16.72
N VAL A 106 -6.77 -0.65 17.24
CA VAL A 106 -7.43 -1.38 18.32
C VAL A 106 -6.56 -1.29 19.56
N ILE A 107 -7.12 -0.71 20.62
CA ILE A 107 -6.55 -0.69 21.96
C ILE A 107 -7.28 -1.77 22.74
N GLU A 108 -6.56 -2.84 23.09
CA GLU A 108 -7.13 -3.98 23.80
C GLU A 108 -7.27 -3.69 25.31
N ALA A 109 -7.92 -4.62 26.02
CA ALA A 109 -8.12 -4.55 27.46
C ALA A 109 -6.79 -4.51 28.24
N ALA A 110 -6.84 -4.03 29.48
CA ALA A 110 -5.69 -4.10 30.38
C ALA A 110 -5.29 -5.56 30.62
N GLY A 111 -3.99 -5.85 30.57
CA GLY A 111 -3.45 -7.19 30.79
C GLY A 111 -3.34 -8.06 29.53
N THR A 112 -3.72 -7.59 28.33
CA THR A 112 -3.47 -8.36 27.09
C THR A 112 -2.04 -8.23 26.54
N GLY A 113 -1.25 -7.30 27.10
CA GLY A 113 0.18 -7.18 26.84
C GLY A 113 1.02 -7.93 27.89
N ILE A 114 2.05 -7.26 28.40
CA ILE A 114 2.78 -7.65 29.62
C ILE A 114 1.96 -7.22 30.85
N SER A 115 2.19 -7.79 32.03
CA SER A 115 1.49 -7.42 33.29
C SER A 115 1.34 -5.90 33.43
N SER A 116 0.12 -5.43 33.70
CA SER A 116 -0.24 -4.01 33.82
C SER A 116 -0.10 -3.17 32.54
N THR A 117 -0.01 -3.78 31.36
CA THR A 117 0.03 -3.07 30.06
C THR A 117 -1.14 -3.45 29.15
N ARG A 118 -1.41 -2.63 28.14
CA ARG A 118 -2.42 -2.86 27.10
C ARG A 118 -1.74 -3.12 25.77
N ARG A 119 -2.30 -4.03 24.97
CA ARG A 119 -1.84 -4.24 23.59
C ARG A 119 -2.48 -3.21 22.67
N LEU A 120 -1.65 -2.64 21.78
CA LEU A 120 -2.08 -1.76 20.71
C LEU A 120 -1.85 -2.46 19.37
N LYS A 121 -2.88 -2.51 18.53
CA LYS A 121 -2.84 -3.18 17.23
C LYS A 121 -3.36 -2.22 16.16
N ALA A 122 -2.50 -1.84 15.21
CA ALA A 122 -2.93 -1.15 14.00
C ALA A 122 -3.12 -2.14 12.84
N THR A 123 -4.24 -2.01 12.13
CA THR A 123 -4.59 -2.82 10.97
C THR A 123 -4.94 -1.88 9.82
N THR A 124 -4.29 -2.01 8.68
CA THR A 124 -4.52 -1.16 7.51
C THR A 124 -5.24 -1.92 6.42
N THR A 125 -6.35 -1.36 5.95
CA THR A 125 -7.05 -1.84 4.75
C THR A 125 -6.55 -1.02 3.56
N TYR A 126 -5.91 -1.69 2.61
CA TYR A 126 -5.46 -1.07 1.35
C TYR A 126 -6.13 -1.74 0.17
N THR A 127 -6.43 -0.96 -0.86
CA THR A 127 -6.94 -1.49 -2.14
C THR A 127 -5.84 -1.49 -3.17
N TYR A 128 -5.78 -2.57 -3.91
CA TYR A 128 -4.94 -2.71 -5.09
C TYR A 128 -5.85 -2.79 -6.31
N THR A 129 -5.92 -1.71 -7.08
CA THR A 129 -6.55 -1.68 -8.41
C THR A 129 -5.46 -1.95 -9.45
N PRO A 130 -5.48 -3.10 -10.13
CA PRO A 130 -4.48 -3.45 -11.14
C PRO A 130 -4.59 -2.61 -12.40
#